data_AF-A0A6V7V0B9-F1
#
_entry.id   AF-A0A6V7V0B9-F1
#
_cell.length_a   1.000
_cell.length_b   1.000
_cell.length_c   1.000
_cell.angle_alpha   90.00
_cell.angle_beta   90.00
_cell.angle_gamma   90.00
#
_symmetry.space_group_name_H-M   'P 1'
#
loop_
_entity.id
_entity.type
_entity.pdbx_description
1 polymer ?
#
loop_
_entity_poly.entity_id
_entity_poly.type
_entity_poly.pdbx_seq_one_letter_code
_entity_poly.pdbx_strand_id
1 'polypeptide(L)' 'MASILISIFLIFIFSSIANLQQITTTTIGKTTRTFTIDKEANVFLMDGKPFRYISGEIHYFRICGIFYFFFNF' A
#
# COMPACT_ATOMS: atom_id res chain seq x y z
N MET A 1 25.27 4.90 43.52
CA MET A 1 23.98 4.15 43.49
C MET A 1 22.87 4.98 42.85
N ALA A 2 22.59 6.21 43.28
CA ALA A 2 21.57 7.06 42.67
C ALA A 2 21.83 7.42 41.18
N SER A 3 23.08 7.67 40.80
CA SER A 3 23.46 8.00 39.40
C SER A 3 23.21 6.87 38.40
N ILE A 4 23.36 5.62 38.83
CA ILE A 4 23.12 4.43 38.00
C ILE A 4 21.62 4.25 37.75
N LEU A 5 20.80 4.49 38.78
CA LEU A 5 19.34 4.44 38.67
C LEU A 5 18.80 5.50 37.71
N ILE A 6 19.36 6.71 37.75
CA ILE A 6 19.02 7.80 36.83
C ILE A 6 19.34 7.41 35.38
N SER A 7 20.51 6.80 35.14
CA SER A 7 20.91 6.37 33.79
C SER A 7 19.97 5.28 33.23
N ILE A 8 19.62 4.28 34.03
CA ILE A 8 18.68 3.21 33.62
C ILE A 8 17.30 3.79 33.29
N PHE A 9 16.84 4.75 34.08
CA PHE A 9 15.57 5.43 33.84
C PHE A 9 15.57 6.19 32.50
N LEU A 10 16.65 6.91 32.19
CA LEU A 10 16.78 7.63 30.92
C LEU A 10 16.82 6.70 29.70
N ILE A 11 17.49 5.54 29.81
CA ILE A 11 17.54 4.53 28.73
C ILE A 11 16.15 3.95 28.48
N PHE A 12 15.38 3.69 29.55
CA PHE A 12 14.01 3.18 29.43
C PHE A 12 13.08 4.18 28.72
N ILE A 13 13.16 5.46 29.08
CA ILE A 13 12.40 6.53 28.42
C ILE A 13 12.77 6.64 26.94
N PHE A 14 14.06 6.60 26.61
CA PHE A 14 14.53 6.69 25.22
C PHE A 14 14.04 5.50 24.37
N SER A 15 14.11 4.28 24.90
CA SER A 15 13.58 3.08 24.23
C SER A 15 12.07 3.17 24.00
N SER A 16 11.29 3.66 24.97
CA SER A 16 9.84 3.82 24.84
C SER A 16 9.47 4.82 23.72
N ILE A 17 10.18 5.94 23.62
CA ILE A 17 9.96 6.95 22.57
C ILE A 17 10.30 6.40 21.19
N ALA A 18 11.38 5.62 21.07
CA ALA A 18 11.80 5.02 19.78
C ALA A 18 10.76 4.02 19.23
N ASN A 19 10.13 3.21 20.10
CA ASN A 19 9.07 2.27 19.70
C ASN A 19 7.83 2.99 19.11
N LEU A 20 7.52 4.20 19.60
CA LEU A 20 6.40 4.98 19.09
C LEU A 20 6.62 5.48 17.64
N GLN A 21 7.87 5.70 17.24
CA GLN A 21 8.22 6.17 15.89
C GLN A 21 8.08 5.09 14.80
N GLN A 22 8.26 3.81 15.15
CA GLN A 22 8.18 2.68 14.20
C GLN A 22 6.74 2.42 13.68
N ILE A 23 5.73 2.72 14.51
CA ILE A 23 4.31 2.58 14.15
C ILE A 23 3.93 3.59 13.04
N THR A 24 4.59 4.74 13.03
CA THR A 24 4.29 5.84 12.11
C THR A 24 4.98 5.64 10.75
N THR A 25 6.24 5.20 10.73
CA THR A 25 7.01 5.02 9.47
C THR A 25 6.61 3.79 8.65
N THR A 26 6.16 2.71 9.28
CA THR A 26 5.68 1.51 8.57
C THR A 26 4.39 1.78 7.79
N THR A 27 3.62 2.79 8.21
CA THR A 27 2.27 3.06 7.71
C THR A 27 2.24 4.18 6.65
N ILE A 28 3.16 5.15 6.71
CA ILE A 28 3.14 6.33 5.83
C ILE A 28 3.59 6.04 4.38
N GLY A 29 4.25 4.91 4.11
CA GLY A 29 4.88 4.63 2.80
C GLY A 29 4.31 3.47 1.99
N LYS A 30 3.25 2.79 2.44
CA LYS A 30 2.69 1.62 1.74
C LYS A 30 1.29 1.94 1.21
N THR A 31 1.21 2.46 -0.01
CA THR A 31 -0.05 2.47 -0.75
C THR A 31 -0.38 1.02 -1.13
N THR A 32 -1.16 0.34 -0.29
CA THR A 32 -1.64 -1.01 -0.60
C THR A 32 -2.52 -0.93 -1.84
N ARG A 33 -2.07 -1.53 -2.95
CA ARG A 33 -2.87 -1.61 -4.17
C ARG A 33 -4.05 -2.53 -3.93
N THR A 34 -5.26 -2.02 -4.10
CA THR A 34 -6.50 -2.77 -3.87
C THR A 34 -7.48 -2.58 -5.02
N PHE A 35 -8.22 -3.64 -5.32
CA PHE A 35 -9.35 -3.60 -6.23
C PHE A 35 -10.51 -4.32 -5.55
N THR A 36 -11.56 -3.57 -5.21
CA THR A 36 -12.72 -4.10 -4.47
C THR A 36 -14.03 -3.75 -5.18
N ILE A 37 -15.09 -4.50 -4.86
CA ILE A 37 -16.42 -4.31 -5.42
C ILE A 37 -17.32 -3.78 -4.29
N ASP A 38 -17.80 -2.55 -4.45
CA ASP A 38 -18.81 -1.97 -3.57
C ASP A 38 -20.20 -2.34 -4.09
N LYS A 39 -20.88 -3.24 -3.38
CA LYS A 39 -22.20 -3.75 -3.76
C LYS A 39 -23.34 -2.77 -3.42
N GLU A 40 -23.13 -1.87 -2.46
CA GLU A 40 -24.16 -0.92 -2.04
C GLU A 40 -24.23 0.22 -3.06
N ALA A 41 -23.08 0.78 -3.42
CA ALA A 41 -22.99 1.82 -4.43
C ALA A 41 -22.93 1.28 -5.88
N ASN A 42 -22.83 -0.05 -6.07
CA ASN A 42 -22.67 -0.71 -7.37
C ASN A 42 -21.49 -0.16 -8.20
N VAL A 43 -20.34 0.06 -7.54
CA VAL A 43 -19.12 0.59 -8.17
C VAL A 43 -17.91 -0.30 -7.86
N PHE A 44 -16.92 -0.27 -8.75
CA PHE A 44 -15.59 -0.78 -8.43
C PHE A 44 -14.79 0.29 -7.70
N LEU A 45 -13.97 -0.12 -6.75
CA LEU A 45 -13.03 0.75 -6.06
C LEU A 45 -11.61 0.30 -6.38
N MET A 46 -10.79 1.24 -6.85
CA MET A 46 -9.34 1.05 -6.99
C MET A 46 -8.67 1.94 -5.96
N ASP A 47 -7.90 1.34 -5.05
CA ASP A 47 -7.24 2.05 -3.95
C ASP A 47 -8.23 2.89 -3.11
N GLY A 48 -9.44 2.36 -2.90
CA GLY A 48 -10.53 3.01 -2.16
C GLY A 48 -11.27 4.13 -2.90
N LYS A 49 -10.95 4.39 -4.18
CA LYS A 49 -11.61 5.42 -5.00
C LYS A 49 -12.48 4.79 -6.09
N PRO A 50 -13.65 5.38 -6.43
CA PRO A 50 -14.49 4.92 -7.53
C PRO A 50 -13.70 4.77 -8.83
N PHE A 51 -13.84 3.61 -9.46
CA PHE A 51 -13.13 3.23 -10.68
C PHE A 51 -14.11 2.62 -11.69
N ARG A 52 -13.91 2.94 -12.97
CA ARG A 52 -14.65 2.37 -14.09
C ARG A 52 -13.67 1.80 -15.09
N TYR A 53 -13.77 0.50 -15.34
CA TYR A 53 -13.01 -0.18 -16.37
C TYR A 53 -13.70 -0.03 -17.73
N ILE A 54 -12.95 0.35 -18.76
CA ILE A 54 -13.39 0.36 -20.16
C ILE A 54 -12.43 -0.54 -20.92
N SER A 55 -12.94 -1.61 -21.53
CA SER A 55 -12.12 -2.64 -22.17
C SER A 55 -12.63 -3.07 -23.52
N GLY A 56 -11.71 -3.39 -24.41
CA GLY A 56 -11.99 -4.13 -25.63
C GLY A 56 -11.83 -5.64 -25.42
N GLU A 57 -12.47 -6.42 -26.29
CA GLU A 57 -12.24 -7.86 -26.38
C GLU A 57 -10.96 -8.13 -27.16
N ILE A 58 -10.06 -8.94 -26.59
CA ILE A 58 -8.85 -9.38 -27.27
C ILE A 58 -8.70 -10.88 -27.04
N HIS A 59 -8.76 -11.64 -28.14
CA HIS A 59 -8.53 -13.07 -28.10
C HIS A 59 -7.04 -13.36 -28.28
N TYR A 60 -6.39 -13.82 -27.21
CA TYR A 60 -4.93 -13.96 -27.20
C TYR A 60 -4.38 -14.83 -28.34
N PHE A 61 -5.11 -15.88 -28.72
CA PHE A 61 -4.72 -16.83 -29.76
C PHE A 61 -4.85 -16.29 -31.19
N ARG A 62 -5.53 -15.15 -31.39
CA ARG A 62 -5.73 -14.55 -32.72
C ARG A 62 -4.70 -13.48 -33.08
N ILE A 63 -3.78 -13.19 -32.17
CA ILE A 63 -2.79 -12.12 -32.34
C ILE A 63 -1.38 -12.73 -32.25
N CYS A 64 -0.59 -12.51 -33.30
CA CYS A 64 0.83 -12.91 -33.30
C CYS A 64 1.60 -12.08 -32.26
N GLY A 65 2.52 -12.71 -31.51
CA GLY A 65 3.24 -12.10 -30.38
C GLY A 65 3.85 -10.73 -30.63
N ILE A 66 4.31 -10.46 -31.86
CA ILE A 66 4.90 -9.18 -32.27
C ILE A 66 3.91 -8.00 -32.22
N PHE A 67 2.61 -8.26 -32.35
CA PHE A 67 1.58 -7.22 -32.46
C PHE A 67 1.12 -6.69 -31.09
N TYR A 68 1.32 -7.44 -29.99
CA TYR A 68 1.00 -6.99 -28.64
C TYR A 68 1.74 -5.73 -28.20
N PHE A 69 2.96 -5.53 -28.71
CA PHE A 69 3.77 -4.37 -28.37
C PHE A 69 3.25 -3.08 -29.02
N PHE A 70 2.58 -3.17 -30.17
CA PHE A 70 2.08 -2.01 -30.92
C PHE A 70 0.72 -1.47 -30.44
N PHE A 71 0.05 -2.16 -29.50
CA PHE A 71 -1.28 -1.78 -28.99
C PHE A 71 -1.26 -1.04 -27.64
N ASN A 72 -0.09 -0.80 -27.06
CA ASN A 72 0.04 0.04 -25.86
C ASN A 72 0.22 1.51 -26.31
N PHE A 73 -0.88 2.23 -26.54
CA PHE A 73 -0.94 3.68 -26.67
C PHE A 73 -1.57 4.31 -25.41
#